data_AF-A0A8E0QLJ0-F1
#
_entry.id   AF-A0A8E0QLJ0-F1
#
_cell.length_a   1.000
_cell.length_b   1.000
_cell.length_c   1.000
_cell.angle_alpha   90.00
_cell.angle_beta   90.00
_cell.angle_gamma   90.00
#
_symmetry.space_group_name_H-M   'P 1'
#
loop_
_entity.id
_entity.type
_entity.pdbx_description
1 polymer ?
#
loop_
_entity_poly.entity_id
_entity_poly.type
_entity_poly.pdbx_seq_one_letter_code
_entity_poly.pdbx_strand_id
1 'polypeptide(L)'
;MFRFQFFLCFSTIIFGAQSAGTIFSFAPDIAKARHAAASLKALFDRTPDVDSWSHDGEMVQSIEGHVEFRNLVLRGLNLHVKPGQYVAFVGASGCGKSTAIVLLERFYDPVLGGVYVDGKEISSFNINNYRSHLALVNQEPTLYQGTIRENIMLGTDRDDVSEDEMVLCCKNANIYDFIISLPNGFDTLVARALLRNPRILLLDEATYALDSESEKLVQAALDTAAQGRTTIAVAHRLSTVQKADMIYVFNRGRIIECGTHSELMQKRSAYFELVSLQNLGEMRIFYLGILRVRRF
;
A
#
# COMPACT_ATOMS: atom_id res chain seq x y z
N MET A 1 -84.36 9.10 -2.37
CA MET A 1 -83.35 9.26 -3.44
C MET A 1 -82.39 10.43 -3.15
N PHE A 2 -82.87 11.66 -2.98
CA PHE A 2 -82.03 12.85 -2.69
C PHE A 2 -81.09 12.75 -1.47
N ARG A 3 -81.58 12.22 -0.33
CA ARG A 3 -80.75 12.09 0.89
C ARG A 3 -79.55 11.14 0.70
N PHE A 4 -79.72 10.06 -0.07
CA PHE A 4 -78.63 9.09 -0.32
C PHE A 4 -77.54 9.68 -1.22
N GLN A 5 -77.93 10.38 -2.30
CA GLN A 5 -76.98 11.06 -3.20
C GLN A 5 -76.17 12.13 -2.47
N PHE A 6 -76.80 12.87 -1.54
CA PHE A 6 -76.10 13.86 -0.73
C PHE A 6 -74.99 13.23 0.13
N PHE A 7 -75.29 12.15 0.87
CA PHE A 7 -74.28 11.47 1.69
C PHE A 7 -73.16 10.87 0.84
N LEU A 8 -73.49 10.31 -0.32
CA LEU A 8 -72.49 9.79 -1.26
C LEU A 8 -71.53 10.90 -1.70
N CYS A 9 -72.05 12.02 -2.22
CA CYS A 9 -71.23 13.15 -2.65
C CYS A 9 -70.39 13.71 -1.49
N PHE A 10 -71.00 13.92 -0.31
CA PHE A 10 -70.31 14.44 0.87
C PHE A 10 -69.16 13.52 1.32
N SER A 11 -69.40 12.22 1.45
CA SER A 11 -68.36 11.26 1.83
C SER A 11 -67.25 11.18 0.79
N THR A 12 -67.57 11.20 -0.52
CA THR A 12 -66.54 11.20 -1.57
C THR A 12 -65.65 12.44 -1.53
N ILE A 13 -66.23 13.62 -1.23
CA ILE A 13 -65.46 14.86 -1.10
C ILE A 13 -64.55 14.80 0.12
N ILE A 14 -65.04 14.34 1.27
CA ILE A 14 -64.22 14.23 2.49
C ILE A 14 -63.07 13.24 2.32
N PHE A 15 -63.37 12.01 1.87
CA PHE A 15 -62.32 11.01 1.67
C PHE A 15 -61.34 11.43 0.58
N GLY A 16 -61.82 12.05 -0.51
CA GLY A 16 -60.97 12.61 -1.55
C GLY A 16 -60.03 13.70 -1.03
N ALA A 17 -60.56 14.63 -0.21
CA ALA A 17 -59.76 15.69 0.39
C ALA A 17 -58.73 15.15 1.41
N GLN A 18 -59.11 14.16 2.22
CA GLN A 18 -58.20 13.50 3.17
C GLN A 18 -57.07 12.77 2.45
N SER A 19 -57.38 11.97 1.42
CA SER A 19 -56.37 11.28 0.62
C SER A 19 -55.43 12.26 -0.10
N ALA A 20 -55.96 13.36 -0.66
CA ALA A 20 -55.13 14.41 -1.24
C ALA A 20 -54.21 15.07 -0.21
N GLY A 21 -54.70 15.31 1.01
CA GLY A 21 -53.91 15.81 2.13
C GLY A 21 -52.74 14.89 2.51
N THR A 22 -52.97 13.58 2.52
CA THR A 22 -51.91 12.59 2.82
C THR A 22 -50.79 12.54 1.78
N ILE A 23 -51.02 13.00 0.54
CA ILE A 23 -49.95 13.09 -0.46
C ILE A 23 -48.91 14.15 -0.03
N PHE A 24 -49.36 15.26 0.54
CA PHE A 24 -48.46 16.34 0.98
C PHE A 24 -47.57 15.95 2.16
N SER A 25 -47.98 14.98 3.00
CA SER A 25 -47.10 14.48 4.06
C SER A 25 -45.85 13.76 3.53
N PHE A 26 -45.87 13.28 2.29
CA PHE A 26 -44.70 12.65 1.65
C PHE A 26 -43.79 13.64 0.91
N ALA A 27 -44.17 14.92 0.78
CA ALA A 27 -43.36 15.91 0.07
C ALA A 27 -41.92 16.04 0.62
N PRO A 28 -41.67 16.03 1.94
CA PRO A 28 -40.31 16.05 2.49
C PRO A 28 -39.50 14.81 2.11
N ASP A 29 -40.13 13.64 2.06
CA ASP A 29 -39.45 12.38 1.73
C ASP A 29 -39.13 12.30 0.24
N ILE A 30 -40.01 12.81 -0.62
CA ILE A 30 -39.73 12.96 -2.06
C ILE A 30 -38.54 13.90 -2.28
N ALA A 31 -38.47 15.02 -1.54
CA ALA A 31 -37.33 15.92 -1.61
C ALA A 31 -36.02 15.24 -1.17
N LYS A 32 -36.04 14.53 -0.03
CA LYS A 32 -34.88 13.74 0.45
C LYS A 32 -34.46 12.68 -0.57
N ALA A 33 -35.42 11.94 -1.12
CA ALA A 33 -35.16 10.91 -2.13
C ALA A 33 -34.51 11.52 -3.37
N ARG A 34 -34.97 12.69 -3.83
CA ARG A 34 -34.35 13.40 -4.95
C ARG A 34 -32.91 13.82 -4.65
N HIS A 35 -32.63 14.30 -3.44
CA HIS A 35 -31.26 14.65 -3.04
C HIS A 35 -30.35 13.43 -2.97
N ALA A 36 -30.81 12.32 -2.38
CA ALA A 36 -30.06 11.08 -2.34
C ALA A 36 -29.78 10.53 -3.74
N ALA A 37 -30.79 10.56 -4.63
CA ALA A 37 -30.64 10.14 -6.02
C ALA A 37 -29.63 11.03 -6.79
N ALA A 38 -29.63 12.33 -6.54
CA ALA A 38 -28.64 13.24 -7.14
C ALA A 38 -27.21 12.93 -6.68
N SER A 39 -27.00 12.63 -5.40
CA SER A 39 -25.68 12.22 -4.87
C SER A 39 -25.23 10.88 -5.43
N LEU A 40 -26.13 9.90 -5.54
CA LEU A 40 -25.83 8.61 -6.17
C LEU A 40 -25.45 8.79 -7.64
N LYS A 41 -26.23 9.60 -8.38
CA LYS A 41 -25.92 9.90 -9.77
C LYS A 41 -24.54 10.56 -9.92
N ALA A 42 -24.22 11.54 -9.08
CA ALA A 42 -22.91 12.18 -9.11
C ALA A 42 -21.75 11.21 -8.83
N LEU A 43 -21.97 10.19 -8.00
CA LEU A 43 -20.98 9.14 -7.73
C LEU A 43 -20.84 8.16 -8.91
N PHE A 44 -21.96 7.77 -9.55
CA PHE A 44 -21.94 6.90 -10.74
C PHE A 44 -21.35 7.57 -11.97
N ASP A 45 -21.62 8.87 -12.16
CA ASP A 45 -21.12 9.63 -13.32
C ASP A 45 -19.64 10.05 -13.16
N ARG A 46 -19.02 9.79 -11.99
CA ARG A 46 -17.61 10.14 -11.73
C ARG A 46 -16.68 9.15 -12.41
N THR A 47 -15.93 9.63 -13.40
CA THR A 47 -14.79 8.91 -13.98
C THR A 47 -13.53 9.16 -13.15
N PRO A 48 -12.83 8.10 -12.68
CA PRO A 48 -11.54 8.26 -12.02
C PRO A 48 -10.46 8.71 -13.03
N ASP A 49 -9.48 9.49 -12.57
CA ASP A 49 -8.34 9.91 -13.42
C ASP A 49 -7.51 8.70 -13.86
N VAL A 50 -7.37 7.74 -12.95
CA VAL A 50 -6.72 6.46 -13.20
C VAL A 50 -7.79 5.36 -13.08
N ASP A 51 -8.30 4.92 -14.24
CA ASP A 51 -9.36 3.93 -14.31
C ASP A 51 -8.83 2.50 -14.25
N SER A 52 -9.01 1.84 -13.10
CA SER A 52 -8.68 0.43 -12.91
C SER A 52 -9.66 -0.54 -13.57
N TRP A 53 -10.83 -0.10 -14.02
CA TRP A 53 -11.78 -0.95 -14.73
C TRP A 53 -11.61 -0.89 -16.24
N SER A 54 -10.80 0.04 -16.75
CA SER A 54 -10.50 0.11 -18.17
C SER A 54 -9.63 -1.06 -18.63
N HIS A 55 -9.96 -1.58 -19.82
CA HIS A 55 -9.15 -2.55 -20.56
C HIS A 55 -8.17 -1.88 -21.53
N ASP A 56 -8.11 -0.55 -21.53
CA ASP A 56 -7.21 0.22 -22.39
C ASP A 56 -5.75 0.07 -21.93
N GLY A 57 -4.83 0.31 -22.86
CA GLY A 57 -3.39 0.23 -22.64
C GLY A 57 -2.76 -1.06 -23.17
N GLU A 58 -1.43 -1.04 -23.29
CA GLU A 58 -0.65 -2.18 -23.77
C GLU A 58 -0.55 -3.26 -22.67
N MET A 59 -0.80 -4.51 -23.06
CA MET A 59 -0.65 -5.68 -22.17
C MET A 59 0.82 -6.14 -22.18
N VAL A 60 1.45 -6.08 -21.02
CA VAL A 60 2.84 -6.49 -20.82
C VAL A 60 2.90 -7.97 -20.46
N GLN A 61 3.57 -8.75 -21.32
CA GLN A 61 3.77 -10.19 -21.10
C GLN A 61 4.89 -10.47 -20.09
N SER A 62 5.95 -9.68 -20.12
CA SER A 62 7.10 -9.82 -19.22
C SER A 62 7.77 -8.48 -18.96
N ILE A 63 8.18 -8.27 -17.71
CA ILE A 63 8.97 -7.12 -17.27
C ILE A 63 10.37 -7.63 -16.89
N GLU A 64 11.41 -7.04 -17.48
CA GLU A 64 12.81 -7.28 -17.12
C GLU A 64 13.16 -6.61 -15.79
N GLY A 65 12.55 -5.45 -15.50
CA GLY A 65 12.61 -4.78 -14.21
C GLY A 65 13.55 -3.58 -14.18
N HIS A 66 13.84 -2.99 -15.34
CA HIS A 66 14.52 -1.70 -15.42
C HIS A 66 13.54 -0.57 -15.13
N VAL A 67 13.78 0.22 -14.09
CA VAL A 67 12.88 1.32 -13.68
C VAL A 67 13.58 2.66 -13.78
N GLU A 68 12.90 3.65 -14.34
CA GLU A 68 13.45 4.99 -14.51
C GLU A 68 12.42 6.07 -14.18
N PHE A 69 12.82 7.06 -13.38
CA PHE A 69 12.00 8.24 -13.08
C PHE A 69 12.66 9.40 -13.82
N ARG A 70 11.91 10.10 -14.66
CA ARG A 70 12.41 11.25 -15.43
C ARG A 70 11.68 12.52 -15.04
N ASN A 71 12.40 13.49 -14.48
CA ASN A 71 11.95 14.87 -14.23
C ASN A 71 10.62 15.01 -13.46
N LEU A 72 10.43 14.23 -12.39
CA LEU A 72 9.16 14.25 -11.65
C LEU A 72 8.96 15.47 -10.75
N VAL A 73 7.69 15.78 -10.48
CA VAL A 73 7.16 16.88 -9.61
C VAL A 73 7.78 16.91 -8.21
N LEU A 74 8.32 15.79 -7.73
CA LEU A 74 9.23 15.75 -6.57
C LEU A 74 10.58 16.42 -6.92
N ARG A 75 10.54 17.70 -7.28
CA ARG A 75 11.68 18.60 -7.46
C ARG A 75 12.75 18.14 -8.47
N GLY A 76 12.35 17.43 -9.52
CA GLY A 76 13.25 16.95 -10.58
C GLY A 76 13.95 15.64 -10.20
N LEU A 77 13.24 14.73 -9.52
CA LEU A 77 13.76 13.41 -9.19
C LEU A 77 14.06 12.64 -10.49
N ASN A 78 15.34 12.30 -10.66
CA ASN A 78 15.81 11.41 -11.71
C ASN A 78 16.48 10.22 -11.05
N LEU A 79 15.99 9.00 -11.33
CA LEU A 79 16.54 7.76 -10.75
C LEU A 79 16.48 6.64 -11.78
N HIS A 80 17.46 5.73 -11.70
CA HIS A 80 17.54 4.56 -12.56
C HIS A 80 17.83 3.34 -11.69
N VAL A 81 17.03 2.27 -11.87
CA VAL A 81 17.17 0.98 -11.20
C VAL A 81 17.36 -0.08 -12.26
N LYS A 82 18.46 -0.83 -12.16
CA LYS A 82 18.74 -1.93 -13.09
C LYS A 82 17.99 -3.21 -12.69
N PRO A 83 17.68 -4.10 -13.65
CA PRO A 83 17.14 -5.42 -13.35
C PRO A 83 17.97 -6.16 -12.28
N GLY A 84 17.32 -6.69 -11.25
CA GLY A 84 17.96 -7.44 -10.16
C GLY A 84 18.72 -6.60 -9.13
N GLN A 85 18.68 -5.27 -9.23
CA GLN A 85 19.38 -4.39 -8.29
C GLN A 85 18.57 -4.17 -7.00
N TYR A 86 19.23 -4.22 -5.85
CA TYR A 86 18.66 -3.80 -4.56
C TYR A 86 18.85 -2.28 -4.34
N VAL A 87 17.76 -1.53 -4.09
CA VAL A 87 17.80 -0.06 -4.00
C VAL A 87 17.12 0.43 -2.72
N ALA A 88 17.80 1.14 -1.84
CA ALA A 88 17.17 1.70 -0.63
C ALA A 88 16.84 3.20 -0.75
N PHE A 89 15.63 3.61 -0.35
CA PHE A 89 15.23 5.02 -0.22
C PHE A 89 15.31 5.45 1.26
N VAL A 90 16.26 6.32 1.60
CA VAL A 90 16.50 6.77 2.99
C VAL A 90 16.30 8.27 3.09
N GLY A 91 15.68 8.80 4.14
CA GLY A 91 15.57 10.25 4.33
C GLY A 91 14.57 10.63 5.41
N ALA A 92 14.55 11.92 5.77
CA ALA A 92 13.63 12.43 6.80
C ALA A 92 12.15 12.10 6.48
N SER A 93 11.31 12.00 7.51
CA SER A 93 9.87 11.81 7.30
C SER A 93 9.29 12.95 6.45
N GLY A 94 8.37 12.61 5.54
CA GLY A 94 7.76 13.57 4.60
C GLY A 94 8.64 13.99 3.42
N CYS A 95 9.79 13.36 3.19
CA CYS A 95 10.67 13.72 2.06
C CYS A 95 10.28 13.12 0.71
N GLY A 96 9.14 12.41 0.61
CA GLY A 96 8.60 11.90 -0.66
C GLY A 96 8.99 10.46 -1.05
N LYS A 97 9.53 9.66 -0.11
CA LYS A 97 9.91 8.24 -0.35
C LYS A 97 8.70 7.40 -0.75
N SER A 98 7.66 7.40 0.09
CA SER A 98 6.42 6.68 -0.18
C SER A 98 5.70 7.26 -1.41
N THR A 99 5.84 8.57 -1.69
CA THR A 99 5.31 9.17 -2.93
C THR A 99 5.96 8.59 -4.18
N ALA A 100 7.27 8.29 -4.17
CA ALA A 100 7.94 7.65 -5.30
C ALA A 100 7.41 6.23 -5.55
N ILE A 101 7.13 5.48 -4.47
CA ILE A 101 6.52 4.15 -4.56
C ILE A 101 5.11 4.25 -5.16
N VAL A 102 4.28 5.15 -4.65
CA VAL A 102 2.90 5.35 -5.09
C VAL A 102 2.82 5.79 -6.56
N LEU A 103 3.79 6.58 -7.03
CA LEU A 103 3.90 6.95 -8.46
C LEU A 103 4.32 5.75 -9.33
N LEU A 104 5.21 4.88 -8.83
CA LEU A 104 5.58 3.65 -9.53
C LEU A 104 4.38 2.70 -9.66
N GLU A 105 3.56 2.59 -8.63
CA GLU A 105 2.30 1.79 -8.66
C GLU A 105 1.18 2.44 -9.48
N ARG A 106 1.44 3.63 -10.03
CA ARG A 106 0.48 4.44 -10.79
C ARG A 106 -0.82 4.67 -10.01
N PHE A 107 -0.75 4.87 -8.69
CA PHE A 107 -1.92 5.34 -7.94
C PHE A 107 -2.23 6.81 -8.25
N TYR A 108 -1.22 7.56 -8.70
CA TYR A 108 -1.36 8.88 -9.28
C TYR A 108 -0.48 8.96 -10.52
N ASP A 109 -0.94 9.68 -11.54
CA ASP A 109 -0.09 10.08 -12.66
C ASP A 109 0.73 11.33 -12.27
N PRO A 110 2.00 11.42 -12.69
CA PRO A 110 2.81 12.59 -12.40
C PRO A 110 2.35 13.81 -13.21
N VAL A 111 2.29 14.99 -12.58
CA VAL A 111 1.90 16.24 -13.26
C VAL A 111 2.98 16.72 -14.26
N LEU A 112 4.24 16.40 -13.99
CA LEU A 112 5.40 16.71 -14.82
C LEU A 112 6.37 15.54 -14.78
N GLY A 113 7.03 15.29 -15.92
CA GLY A 113 7.91 14.15 -16.09
C GLY A 113 7.15 12.85 -16.34
N GLY A 114 7.83 11.72 -16.15
CA GLY A 114 7.23 10.40 -16.34
C GLY A 114 8.00 9.31 -15.61
N VAL A 115 7.32 8.19 -15.38
CA VAL A 115 7.91 6.95 -14.84
C VAL A 115 7.93 5.92 -15.95
N TYR A 116 9.07 5.27 -16.13
CA TYR A 116 9.33 4.35 -17.21
C TYR A 116 9.75 2.99 -16.65
N VAL A 117 9.22 1.92 -17.24
CA VAL A 117 9.63 0.55 -16.98
C VAL A 117 10.04 -0.07 -18.30
N ASP A 118 11.24 -0.65 -18.34
CA ASP A 118 11.87 -1.25 -19.53
C ASP A 118 11.86 -0.30 -20.75
N GLY A 119 12.03 1.00 -20.49
CA GLY A 119 12.11 2.05 -21.50
C GLY A 119 10.76 2.59 -22.00
N LYS A 120 9.63 2.00 -21.56
CA LYS A 120 8.27 2.48 -21.89
C LYS A 120 7.65 3.20 -20.70
N GLU A 121 6.83 4.21 -20.97
CA GLU A 121 6.15 4.96 -19.91
C GLU A 121 5.00 4.12 -19.33
N ILE A 122 4.89 4.10 -18.00
CA ILE A 122 3.87 3.30 -17.29
C ILE A 122 2.43 3.75 -17.62
N SER A 123 2.27 4.97 -18.12
CA SER A 123 0.99 5.55 -18.57
C SER A 123 0.37 4.77 -19.73
N SER A 124 1.21 4.17 -20.59
CA SER A 124 0.81 3.44 -21.78
C SER A 124 0.33 2.00 -21.50
N PHE A 125 0.65 1.45 -20.34
CA PHE A 125 0.28 0.08 -19.98
C PHE A 125 -1.15 -0.01 -19.47
N ASN A 126 -1.76 -1.18 -19.68
CA ASN A 126 -2.97 -1.51 -18.94
C ASN A 126 -2.63 -1.64 -17.45
N ILE A 127 -3.41 -0.95 -16.60
CA ILE A 127 -3.06 -0.78 -15.20
C ILE A 127 -3.13 -2.06 -14.37
N ASN A 128 -4.13 -2.90 -14.60
CA ASN A 128 -4.27 -4.16 -13.86
C ASN A 128 -3.17 -5.13 -14.26
N ASN A 129 -2.92 -5.25 -15.55
CA ASN A 129 -1.82 -6.07 -16.05
C ASN A 129 -0.46 -5.56 -15.53
N TYR A 130 -0.20 -4.26 -15.57
CA TYR A 130 1.04 -3.69 -15.02
C TYR A 130 1.20 -3.99 -13.53
N ARG A 131 0.16 -3.77 -12.72
CA ARG A 131 0.17 -4.02 -11.28
C ARG A 131 0.31 -5.50 -10.91
N SER A 132 -0.11 -6.43 -11.78
CA SER A 132 0.10 -7.87 -11.57
C SER A 132 1.59 -8.27 -11.52
N HIS A 133 2.48 -7.44 -12.08
CA HIS A 133 3.94 -7.66 -12.03
C HIS A 133 4.62 -7.01 -10.82
N LEU A 134 3.88 -6.23 -10.01
CA LEU A 134 4.36 -5.56 -8.81
C LEU A 134 3.83 -6.25 -7.54
N ALA A 135 4.57 -6.21 -6.43
CA ALA A 135 3.88 -6.19 -5.14
C ALA A 135 4.52 -5.28 -4.11
N LEU A 136 3.61 -4.77 -3.31
CA LEU A 136 3.85 -3.82 -2.24
C LEU A 136 3.69 -4.52 -0.90
N VAL A 137 4.68 -4.37 -0.02
CA VAL A 137 4.55 -4.72 1.39
C VAL A 137 4.48 -3.42 2.17
N ASN A 138 3.28 -3.10 2.64
CA ASN A 138 3.01 -1.90 3.42
C ASN A 138 3.61 -1.98 4.83
N GLN A 139 3.93 -0.80 5.38
CA GLN A 139 4.39 -0.63 6.76
C GLN A 139 3.41 -1.19 7.79
N GLU A 140 2.12 -0.94 7.60
CA GLU A 140 1.06 -1.59 8.37
C GLU A 140 0.32 -2.59 7.49
N PRO A 141 0.50 -3.89 7.71
CA PRO A 141 -0.22 -4.88 6.94
C PRO A 141 -1.71 -4.87 7.25
N THR A 142 -2.51 -4.73 6.18
CA THR A 142 -3.97 -4.86 6.26
C THR A 142 -4.35 -6.28 5.98
N LEU A 143 -5.20 -6.82 6.85
CA LEU A 143 -5.59 -8.21 6.81
C LEU A 143 -7.07 -8.34 7.00
N TYR A 144 -7.64 -9.20 6.17
CA TYR A 144 -9.05 -9.33 6.00
C TYR A 144 -9.57 -10.41 6.94
N GLN A 145 -10.79 -10.19 7.44
CA GLN A 145 -11.47 -11.18 8.24
C GLN A 145 -11.69 -12.44 7.39
N GLY A 146 -11.06 -13.53 7.80
CA GLY A 146 -11.03 -14.78 7.03
C GLY A 146 -9.98 -15.73 7.57
N THR A 147 -9.70 -16.80 6.85
CA THR A 147 -8.61 -17.73 7.17
C THR A 147 -7.25 -17.18 6.72
N ILE A 148 -6.15 -17.75 7.25
CA ILE A 148 -4.79 -17.46 6.74
C ILE A 148 -4.71 -17.78 5.25
N ARG A 149 -5.26 -18.94 4.86
CA ARG A 149 -5.41 -19.38 3.48
C ARG A 149 -6.05 -18.30 2.59
N GLU A 150 -7.20 -17.78 2.98
CA GLU A 150 -7.89 -16.72 2.23
C GLU A 150 -7.03 -15.46 2.11
N ASN A 151 -6.37 -15.04 3.19
CA ASN A 151 -5.50 -13.86 3.16
C ASN A 151 -4.27 -14.03 2.27
N ILE A 152 -3.69 -15.23 2.19
CA ILE A 152 -2.60 -15.55 1.25
C ILE A 152 -3.13 -15.55 -0.19
N MET A 153 -4.32 -16.10 -0.40
CA MET A 153 -4.95 -16.16 -1.73
C MET A 153 -5.29 -14.78 -2.30
N LEU A 154 -5.53 -13.76 -1.47
CA LEU A 154 -5.69 -12.37 -1.94
C LEU A 154 -4.44 -11.82 -2.65
N GLY A 155 -3.28 -12.44 -2.47
CA GLY A 155 -2.05 -12.11 -3.16
C GLY A 155 -1.98 -12.62 -4.61
N THR A 156 -2.92 -13.43 -5.07
CA THR A 156 -2.89 -14.02 -6.41
C THR A 156 -4.20 -13.74 -7.13
N ASP A 157 -4.11 -13.48 -8.44
CA ASP A 157 -5.29 -13.39 -9.30
C ASP A 157 -5.69 -14.77 -9.84
N ARG A 158 -4.94 -15.82 -9.48
CA ARG A 158 -5.19 -17.21 -9.84
C ARG A 158 -5.96 -17.94 -8.75
N ASP A 159 -7.06 -18.59 -9.13
CA ASP A 159 -7.86 -19.44 -8.24
C ASP A 159 -7.29 -20.86 -8.08
N ASP A 160 -6.33 -21.25 -8.93
CA ASP A 160 -5.77 -22.61 -9.02
C ASP A 160 -4.40 -22.77 -8.35
N VAL A 161 -4.14 -22.03 -7.26
CA VAL A 161 -2.89 -22.18 -6.50
C VAL A 161 -2.88 -23.50 -5.75
N SER A 162 -1.88 -24.34 -6.02
CA SER A 162 -1.73 -25.63 -5.34
C SER A 162 -1.30 -25.44 -3.88
N GLU A 163 -1.66 -26.40 -3.02
CA GLU A 163 -1.20 -26.42 -1.62
C GLU A 163 0.32 -26.37 -1.52
N ASP A 164 1.03 -27.07 -2.41
CA ASP A 164 2.50 -27.11 -2.41
C ASP A 164 3.11 -25.73 -2.68
N GLU A 165 2.51 -24.95 -3.58
CA GLU A 165 2.96 -23.58 -3.88
C GLU A 165 2.71 -22.63 -2.72
N MET A 166 1.56 -22.78 -2.05
CA MET A 166 1.24 -22.02 -0.83
C MET A 166 2.22 -22.34 0.30
N VAL A 167 2.50 -23.63 0.53
CA VAL A 167 3.47 -24.09 1.52
C VAL A 167 4.87 -23.54 1.22
N LEU A 168 5.30 -23.59 -0.04
CA LEU A 168 6.59 -23.05 -0.46
C LEU A 168 6.66 -21.53 -0.23
N CYS A 169 5.59 -20.80 -0.53
CA CYS A 169 5.51 -19.37 -0.27
C CYS A 169 5.65 -19.05 1.23
N CYS A 170 4.92 -19.77 2.09
CA CYS A 170 5.00 -19.60 3.54
C CYS A 170 6.36 -19.98 4.12
N LYS A 171 7.05 -20.96 3.53
CA LYS A 171 8.43 -21.32 3.90
C LYS A 171 9.40 -20.22 3.51
N ASN A 172 9.30 -19.68 2.30
CA ASN A 172 10.15 -18.58 1.85
C ASN A 172 9.95 -17.31 2.67
N ALA A 173 8.74 -17.12 3.22
CA ALA A 173 8.41 -16.04 4.13
C ALA A 173 8.63 -16.38 5.61
N ASN A 174 9.24 -17.53 5.94
CA ASN A 174 9.49 -18.04 7.30
C ASN A 174 8.29 -17.97 8.26
N ILE A 175 7.06 -18.12 7.74
CA ILE A 175 5.85 -18.19 8.57
C ILE A 175 5.22 -19.58 8.61
N TYR A 176 5.73 -20.53 7.82
CA TYR A 176 5.18 -21.88 7.73
C TYR A 176 5.14 -22.61 9.08
N ASP A 177 6.24 -22.61 9.82
CA ASP A 177 6.32 -23.28 11.13
C ASP A 177 5.39 -22.62 12.15
N PHE A 178 5.24 -21.29 12.09
CA PHE A 178 4.27 -20.56 12.89
C PHE A 178 2.84 -20.96 12.55
N ILE A 179 2.48 -20.98 11.26
CA ILE A 179 1.14 -21.38 10.81
C ILE A 179 0.83 -22.80 11.30
N ILE A 180 1.73 -23.75 11.11
CA ILE A 180 1.52 -25.15 11.54
C ILE A 180 1.43 -25.30 13.06
N SER A 181 2.10 -24.43 13.82
CA SER A 181 1.97 -24.42 15.28
C SER A 181 0.58 -24.00 15.77
N LEU A 182 -0.25 -23.36 14.92
CA LEU A 182 -1.59 -22.94 15.26
C LEU A 182 -2.56 -24.13 15.27
N PRO A 183 -3.62 -24.10 16.12
CA PRO A 183 -4.55 -25.22 16.29
C PRO A 183 -5.20 -25.73 15.00
N ASN A 184 -5.40 -24.83 14.02
CA ASN A 184 -6.08 -25.13 12.76
C ASN A 184 -5.18 -24.86 11.53
N GLY A 185 -3.87 -24.65 11.71
CA GLY A 185 -2.96 -24.41 10.60
C GLY A 185 -3.38 -23.24 9.70
N PHE A 186 -3.46 -23.50 8.40
CA PHE A 186 -3.90 -22.55 7.37
C PHE A 186 -5.36 -22.13 7.48
N ASP A 187 -6.19 -22.94 8.13
CA ASP A 187 -7.61 -22.66 8.34
C ASP A 187 -7.85 -21.91 9.67
N THR A 188 -6.79 -21.50 10.36
CA THR A 188 -6.92 -20.57 11.47
C THR A 188 -7.52 -19.25 10.96
N LEU A 189 -8.66 -18.87 11.55
CA LEU A 189 -9.26 -17.56 11.32
C LEU A 189 -8.31 -16.50 11.83
N VAL A 190 -7.79 -15.71 10.91
CA VAL A 190 -6.81 -14.68 11.17
C VAL A 190 -7.45 -13.33 10.98
N ALA A 191 -7.49 -12.58 12.08
CA ALA A 191 -7.76 -11.15 12.08
C ALA A 191 -6.48 -10.31 11.90
N ARG A 192 -5.36 -10.92 11.47
CA ARG A 192 -4.14 -10.28 10.92
C ARG A 192 -2.93 -11.25 10.65
N ALA A 193 -2.55 -11.57 9.39
CA ALA A 193 -1.15 -11.81 8.89
C ALA A 193 -0.99 -11.98 7.33
N LEU A 194 -0.09 -11.20 6.71
CA LEU A 194 0.22 -10.99 5.25
C LEU A 194 0.62 -12.23 4.43
N LEU A 195 0.49 -12.19 3.08
CA LEU A 195 1.60 -12.40 2.09
C LEU A 195 1.19 -12.36 0.59
N ARG A 196 2.11 -11.91 -0.28
CA ARG A 196 2.07 -11.91 -1.77
C ARG A 196 3.47 -12.27 -2.35
N ASN A 197 3.56 -12.82 -3.57
CA ASN A 197 4.82 -13.32 -4.19
C ASN A 197 5.28 -12.53 -5.46
N PRO A 198 5.86 -11.32 -5.33
CA PRO A 198 6.22 -10.48 -6.49
C PRO A 198 7.60 -10.70 -7.10
N ARG A 199 7.84 -10.10 -8.27
CA ARG A 199 9.18 -9.90 -8.88
C ARG A 199 9.89 -8.64 -8.40
N ILE A 200 9.13 -7.59 -8.01
CA ILE A 200 9.63 -6.36 -7.39
C ILE A 200 9.05 -6.29 -5.98
N LEU A 201 9.91 -6.25 -4.96
CA LEU A 201 9.54 -6.26 -3.55
C LEU A 201 9.75 -4.88 -2.93
N LEU A 202 8.70 -4.25 -2.42
CA LEU A 202 8.78 -2.95 -1.76
C LEU A 202 8.59 -3.14 -0.24
N LEU A 203 9.54 -2.66 0.58
CA LEU A 203 9.55 -2.82 2.03
C LEU A 203 9.55 -1.44 2.72
N ASP A 204 8.43 -1.00 3.28
CA ASP A 204 8.36 0.26 4.04
C ASP A 204 8.33 -0.06 5.55
N GLU A 205 9.44 0.13 6.29
CA GLU A 205 9.47 0.02 7.76
C GLU A 205 8.84 -1.27 8.39
N ALA A 206 8.92 -2.41 7.69
CA ALA A 206 8.19 -3.64 8.04
C ALA A 206 8.49 -4.27 9.42
N THR A 207 9.53 -3.83 10.13
CA THR A 207 9.95 -4.35 11.44
C THR A 207 9.76 -3.39 12.61
N TYR A 208 9.17 -2.20 12.39
CA TYR A 208 9.10 -1.15 13.42
C TYR A 208 8.27 -1.54 14.65
N ALA A 209 7.27 -2.42 14.50
CA ALA A 209 6.35 -2.83 15.57
C ALA A 209 6.73 -4.15 16.26
N LEU A 210 7.88 -4.76 15.93
CA LEU A 210 8.26 -6.09 16.43
C LEU A 210 9.27 -6.00 17.58
N ASP A 211 9.18 -6.96 18.51
CA ASP A 211 10.22 -7.19 19.52
C ASP A 211 11.51 -7.74 18.86
N SER A 212 12.64 -7.62 19.56
CA SER A 212 13.97 -7.94 19.01
C SER A 212 14.17 -9.40 18.58
N GLU A 213 13.35 -10.34 19.07
CA GLU A 213 13.43 -11.77 18.71
C GLU A 213 12.60 -12.03 17.45
N SER A 214 11.34 -11.55 17.43
CA SER A 214 10.46 -11.59 16.26
C SER A 214 11.04 -10.83 15.07
N GLU A 215 11.72 -9.70 15.31
CA GLU A 215 12.38 -8.91 14.27
C GLU A 215 13.46 -9.70 13.54
N LYS A 216 14.29 -10.49 14.25
CA LYS A 216 15.35 -11.28 13.60
C LYS A 216 14.76 -12.35 12.67
N LEU A 217 13.65 -12.96 13.08
CA LEU A 217 12.95 -13.97 12.29
C LEU A 217 12.31 -13.35 11.03
N VAL A 218 11.60 -12.22 11.20
CA VAL A 218 11.00 -11.49 10.07
C VAL A 218 12.08 -10.91 9.14
N GLN A 219 13.19 -10.42 9.67
CA GLN A 219 14.29 -9.93 8.83
C GLN A 219 14.95 -11.06 8.03
N ALA A 220 15.13 -12.25 8.62
CA ALA A 220 15.62 -13.42 7.88
C ALA A 220 14.65 -13.85 6.78
N ALA A 221 13.34 -13.72 7.01
CA ALA A 221 12.30 -13.96 6.01
C ALA A 221 12.39 -12.97 4.85
N LEU A 222 12.48 -11.68 5.16
CA LEU A 222 12.60 -10.61 4.18
C LEU A 222 13.90 -10.73 3.37
N ASP A 223 15.01 -11.09 4.03
CA ASP A 223 16.31 -11.32 3.37
C ASP A 223 16.23 -12.51 2.38
N THR A 224 15.51 -13.57 2.75
CA THR A 224 15.29 -14.74 1.88
C THR A 224 14.33 -14.41 0.74
N ALA A 225 13.25 -13.69 1.03
CA ALA A 225 12.30 -13.23 0.03
C ALA A 225 12.90 -12.22 -0.96
N ALA A 226 13.91 -11.43 -0.55
CA ALA A 226 14.62 -10.48 -1.40
C ALA A 226 15.60 -11.16 -2.38
N GLN A 227 16.04 -12.40 -2.11
CA GLN A 227 16.97 -13.10 -2.99
C GLN A 227 16.35 -13.36 -4.38
N GLY A 228 17.02 -12.88 -5.42
CA GLY A 228 16.58 -13.02 -6.80
C GLY A 228 15.47 -12.06 -7.23
N ARG A 229 15.18 -11.01 -6.45
CA ARG A 229 14.15 -10.01 -6.74
C ARG A 229 14.69 -8.59 -6.65
N THR A 230 14.17 -7.69 -7.49
CA THR A 230 14.42 -6.26 -7.34
C THR A 230 13.73 -5.79 -6.06
N THR A 231 14.49 -5.39 -5.04
CA THR A 231 13.91 -5.01 -3.74
C THR A 231 14.20 -3.55 -3.43
N ILE A 232 13.16 -2.81 -3.05
CA ILE A 232 13.24 -1.42 -2.63
C ILE A 232 12.83 -1.29 -1.17
N ALA A 233 13.75 -0.88 -0.31
CA ALA A 233 13.48 -0.75 1.13
C ALA A 233 13.57 0.70 1.62
N VAL A 234 12.59 1.12 2.41
CA VAL A 234 12.63 2.34 3.23
C VAL A 234 13.10 1.95 4.62
N ALA A 235 14.34 2.29 4.93
CA ALA A 235 14.99 1.81 6.14
C ALA A 235 15.17 2.94 7.17
N HIS A 236 14.69 2.68 8.39
CA HIS A 236 14.91 3.50 9.57
C HIS A 236 15.97 2.91 10.53
N ARG A 237 16.40 1.66 10.29
CA ARG A 237 17.42 0.97 11.08
C ARG A 237 18.70 0.79 10.27
N LEU A 238 19.84 1.03 10.90
CA LEU A 238 21.15 0.96 10.27
C LEU A 238 21.48 -0.44 9.73
N SER A 239 21.03 -1.48 10.42
CA SER A 239 21.24 -2.89 10.07
C SER A 239 20.64 -3.27 8.71
N THR A 240 19.47 -2.70 8.37
CA THR A 240 18.82 -2.91 7.07
C THR A 240 19.50 -2.10 5.97
N VAL A 241 19.97 -0.88 6.27
CA VAL A 241 20.66 0.00 5.31
C VAL A 241 22.04 -0.54 4.92
N GLN A 242 22.78 -1.13 5.87
CA GLN A 242 24.15 -1.62 5.64
C GLN A 242 24.25 -2.73 4.60
N LYS A 243 23.21 -3.54 4.46
CA LYS A 243 23.15 -4.66 3.52
C LYS A 243 22.78 -4.24 2.10
N ALA A 244 22.40 -2.98 1.88
CA ALA A 244 21.93 -2.51 0.59
C ALA A 244 23.08 -2.37 -0.42
N ASP A 245 22.89 -2.90 -1.63
CA ASP A 245 23.84 -2.72 -2.75
C ASP A 245 23.96 -1.25 -3.17
N MET A 246 22.89 -0.47 -3.01
CA MET A 246 22.86 0.95 -3.31
C MET A 246 21.97 1.71 -2.32
N ILE A 247 22.51 2.80 -1.77
CA ILE A 247 21.79 3.67 -0.82
C ILE A 247 21.55 5.02 -1.47
N TYR A 248 20.31 5.51 -1.43
CA TYR A 248 19.95 6.87 -1.85
C TYR A 248 19.49 7.70 -0.65
N VAL A 249 20.19 8.80 -0.38
CA VAL A 249 19.88 9.72 0.73
C VAL A 249 19.02 10.88 0.22
N PHE A 250 17.80 10.95 0.72
CA PHE A 250 16.80 11.97 0.44
C PHE A 250 16.86 13.09 1.48
N ASN A 251 16.92 14.33 0.99
CA ASN A 251 16.75 15.54 1.79
C ASN A 251 15.78 16.49 1.06
N ARG A 252 14.67 16.83 1.73
CA ARG A 252 13.62 17.73 1.20
C ARG A 252 13.20 17.37 -0.25
N GLY A 253 12.94 16.10 -0.54
CA GLY A 253 12.47 15.67 -1.85
C GLY A 253 13.53 15.61 -2.95
N ARG A 254 14.83 15.65 -2.63
CA ARG A 254 15.93 15.44 -3.59
C ARG A 254 16.91 14.40 -3.05
N ILE A 255 17.50 13.63 -3.95
CA ILE A 255 18.63 12.76 -3.64
C ILE A 255 19.87 13.65 -3.54
N ILE A 256 20.47 13.69 -2.36
CA ILE A 256 21.69 14.48 -2.10
C ILE A 256 22.95 13.62 -2.21
N GLU A 257 22.86 12.33 -1.91
CA GLU A 257 23.97 11.38 -1.94
C GLU A 257 23.50 10.01 -2.41
N CYS A 258 24.38 9.31 -3.11
CA CYS A 258 24.19 7.92 -3.47
C CYS A 258 25.54 7.17 -3.49
N GLY A 259 25.47 5.86 -3.25
CA GLY A 259 26.62 4.96 -3.24
C GLY A 259 26.42 3.77 -2.30
N THR A 260 27.45 2.97 -2.13
CA THR A 260 27.47 1.89 -1.14
C THR A 260 27.67 2.43 0.28
N HIS A 261 27.39 1.61 1.31
CA HIS A 261 27.62 2.00 2.70
C HIS A 261 29.06 2.48 2.93
N SER A 262 30.05 1.75 2.40
CA SER A 262 31.47 2.07 2.52
C SER A 262 31.84 3.40 1.87
N GLU A 263 31.32 3.66 0.66
CA GLU A 263 31.59 4.91 -0.08
C GLU A 263 30.98 6.13 0.63
N LEU A 264 29.75 6.00 1.11
CA LEU A 264 29.05 7.09 1.81
C LEU A 264 29.66 7.39 3.18
N MET A 265 30.17 6.37 3.89
CA MET A 265 30.90 6.55 5.14
C MET A 265 32.24 7.28 4.93
N GLN A 266 32.93 7.05 3.81
CA GLN A 266 34.17 7.75 3.47
C GLN A 266 33.93 9.22 3.10
N LYS A 267 32.80 9.54 2.45
CA LYS A 267 32.44 10.91 2.07
C LYS A 267 32.19 11.84 3.27
N ARG A 268 31.91 11.28 4.47
CA ARG A 268 31.66 12.03 5.72
C ARG A 268 30.65 13.19 5.57
N SER A 269 29.63 12.99 4.76
CA SER A 269 28.61 14.00 4.47
C SER A 269 27.28 13.64 5.15
N ALA A 270 26.13 13.92 4.55
CA ALA A 270 24.82 13.77 5.19
C ALA A 270 24.51 12.32 5.62
N TYR A 271 24.94 11.32 4.85
CA TYR A 271 24.78 9.92 5.28
C TYR A 271 25.53 9.63 6.58
N PHE A 272 26.79 10.08 6.68
CA PHE A 272 27.64 9.86 7.84
C PHE A 272 27.08 10.54 9.10
N GLU A 273 26.51 11.74 8.96
CA GLU A 273 25.83 12.42 10.06
C GLU A 273 24.61 11.62 10.55
N LEU A 274 23.79 11.08 9.63
CA LEU A 274 22.63 10.25 9.98
C LEU A 274 23.04 8.97 10.73
N VAL A 275 24.08 8.28 10.25
CA VAL A 275 24.63 7.08 10.92
C VAL A 275 25.19 7.43 12.30
N SER A 276 25.92 8.54 12.40
CA SER A 276 26.51 8.98 13.66
C SER A 276 25.44 9.33 14.70
N LEU A 277 24.35 9.98 14.28
CA LEU A 277 23.22 10.32 15.13
C LEU A 277 22.45 9.07 15.62
N GLN A 278 22.30 8.03 14.78
CA GLN A 278 21.69 6.76 15.20
C GLN A 278 22.55 6.00 16.22
N ASN A 279 23.87 5.93 15.99
CA ASN A 279 24.81 5.35 16.96
C ASN A 279 24.81 6.11 18.31
N LEU A 280 24.67 7.44 18.27
CA LEU A 280 24.52 8.27 19.47
C LEU A 280 23.15 8.07 20.17
N GLY A 281 22.12 7.73 19.41
CA GLY A 281 20.78 7.41 19.92
C GLY A 281 20.75 6.13 20.76
N GLU A 282 21.43 5.07 20.30
CA GLU A 282 21.62 3.83 21.09
C GLU A 282 22.44 4.10 22.36
N MET A 283 23.45 4.98 22.28
CA MET A 283 24.26 5.37 23.44
C MET A 283 23.48 6.22 24.47
N ARG A 284 22.48 7.00 24.02
CA ARG A 284 21.60 7.78 24.90
C ARG A 284 20.59 6.92 25.67
N ILE A 285 20.12 5.82 25.08
CA ILE A 285 19.22 4.87 25.77
C ILE A 285 19.98 4.12 26.88
N PHE A 286 21.26 3.80 26.66
CA PHE A 286 22.11 3.19 27.69
C PHE A 286 22.44 4.15 28.85
N TYR A 287 22.71 5.43 28.58
CA TYR A 287 23.02 6.41 29.65
C TYR A 287 21.78 6.89 30.41
N LEU A 288 20.61 7.02 29.79
CA LEU A 288 19.38 7.33 30.53
C LEU A 288 18.87 6.14 31.36
N GLY A 289 19.15 4.89 30.96
CA GLY A 289 18.82 3.69 31.73
C GLY A 289 19.60 3.57 33.06
N ILE A 290 20.85 4.03 33.10
CA ILE A 290 21.69 3.98 34.32
C ILE A 290 21.39 5.16 35.27
N LEU A 291 20.96 6.31 34.74
CA LEU A 291 20.63 7.49 35.55
C LEU A 291 19.21 7.46 36.16
N ARG A 292 18.32 6.55 35.72
CA ARG A 292 16.94 6.46 36.24
C ARG A 292 16.75 5.50 37.41
N VAL A 293 17.78 4.74 37.82
CA VAL A 293 17.72 3.81 38.98
C VAL A 293 18.33 4.41 40.27
N ARG A 294 18.69 5.70 40.29
CA ARG A 294 19.23 6.37 41.50
C ARG A 294 18.47 7.59 42.00
N ARG A 295 17.29 7.87 41.47
CA ARG A 295 16.33 8.80 42.09
C ARG A 295 14.91 8.32 41.82
N PHE A 296 14.46 7.34 42.59
CA PHE A 296 13.32 7.36 43.50
C PHE A 296 13.23 6.00 44.18
#